data_AF-A0A661SLT7-F1
#
_entry.id   AF-A0A661SLT7-F1
#
_cell.length_a   1.000
_cell.length_b   1.000
_cell.length_c   1.000
_cell.angle_alpha   90.00
_cell.angle_beta   90.00
_cell.angle_gamma   90.00
#
_symmetry.space_group_name_H-M   'P 1'
#
loop_
_entity.id
_entity.type
_entity.pdbx_description
1 polymer ?
#
loop_
_entity_poly.entity_id
_entity_poly.type
_entity_poly.pdbx_seq_one_letter_code
_entity_poly.pdbx_strand_id
1 'polypeptide(L)' 'MSVHLAADNAGYFHAGKVSDRPEDHQQIKPEFLPAYAPDLNLTGRF' A
#
# COMPACT_ATOMS: atom_id res chain seq x y z
N MET A 1 2.27 -14.91 -10.50
CA MET A 1 0.98 -14.44 -9.94
C MET A 1 1.28 -13.13 -9.23
N SER A 2 0.53 -12.06 -9.48
CA SER A 2 0.80 -10.74 -8.90
C SER A 2 -0.21 -10.46 -7.79
N VAL A 3 0.26 -9.96 -6.65
CA VAL A 3 -0.54 -9.56 -5.50
C VAL A 3 -0.72 -8.05 -5.55
N HIS A 4 -1.97 -7.60 -5.62
CA HIS A 4 -2.32 -6.19 -5.52
C HIS A 4 -2.54 -5.84 -4.05
N LEU A 5 -1.75 -4.90 -3.53
CA LEU A 5 -1.84 -4.45 -2.14
C LEU A 5 -2.46 -3.05 -2.12
N ALA A 6 -3.74 -2.96 -1.79
CA ALA A 6 -4.38 -1.68 -1.53
C ALA A 6 -3.97 -1.20 -0.12
N ALA A 7 -3.33 -0.04 -0.02
CA ALA A 7 -2.83 0.52 1.23
C ALA A 7 -3.29 1.99 1.39
N ASP A 8 -3.44 2.43 2.63
CA ASP A 8 -3.68 3.85 2.90
C ASP A 8 -2.42 4.69 2.64
N ASN A 9 -2.60 6.00 2.53
CA ASN A 9 -1.53 6.93 2.16
C ASN A 9 -0.61 7.33 3.34
N ALA A 10 -0.49 6.51 4.39
CA ALA A 10 0.33 6.86 5.54
C ALA A 10 1.82 6.98 5.18
N GLY A 11 2.50 7.93 5.82
CA GLY A 11 3.88 8.30 5.49
C GLY A 11 4.91 7.17 5.63
N TYR A 12 4.64 6.15 6.44
CA TYR A 12 5.55 5.00 6.58
C TYR A 12 5.55 4.09 5.35
N PHE A 13 4.48 4.08 4.54
CA PHE A 13 4.46 3.35 3.26
C PHE A 13 5.28 4.04 2.16
N HIS A 14 5.58 5.33 2.33
CA HIS A 14 6.41 6.12 1.43
C HIS A 14 7.87 6.22 1.86
N ALA A 15 8.21 5.70 3.04
CA ALA A 15 9.59 5.65 3.49
C ALA A 15 10.38 4.69 2.59
N GLY A 16 11.58 5.09 2.12
CA GLY A 16 12.37 4.33 1.14
C GLY A 16 12.52 2.83 1.46
N LYS A 17 12.71 2.45 2.73
CA LYS A 17 12.76 1.03 3.14
C LYS A 17 11.54 0.19 2.75
N VAL A 18 10.36 0.81 2.63
CA VAL A 18 9.10 0.16 2.25
C VAL A 18 8.82 0.38 0.77
N SER A 19 9.08 1.59 0.25
CA SER A 19 8.88 1.98 -1.16
C SER A 19 9.84 1.27 -2.13
N ASP A 20 11.05 0.95 -1.69
CA ASP A 20 12.11 0.32 -2.49
C ASP A 20 12.06 -1.22 -2.40
N ARG A 21 11.30 -1.76 -1.43
CA ARG A 21 11.07 -3.19 -1.24
C ARG A 21 10.31 -3.93 -2.35
N PRO A 22 9.41 -3.30 -3.15
CA PRO A 22 8.77 -3.97 -4.28
C PRO A 22 9.75 -4.23 -5.44
N GLU A 23 10.93 -3.61 -5.48
CA GLU A 23 11.97 -3.95 -6.47
C GLU A 23 12.56 -5.35 -6.22
N ASP A 24 12.70 -5.75 -4.95
CA ASP A 24 13.13 -7.10 -4.52
C ASP A 24 11.99 -8.15 -4.63
N HIS A 25 10.74 -7.71 -4.54
CA HIS A 25 9.55 -8.56 -4.62
C HIS A 25 8.59 -8.07 -5.71
N GLN A 26 9.03 -8.20 -6.95
CA GLN A 26 8.34 -7.79 -8.20
C GLN A 26 6.88 -8.31 -8.34
N GLN A 27 6.44 -9.19 -7.46
CA GLN A 27 5.10 -9.76 -7.42
C GLN A 27 4.09 -8.90 -6.65
N ILE A 28 4.52 -7.97 -5.79
CA ILE A 28 3.62 -7.10 -5.00
C ILE A 28 3.51 -5.74 -5.68
N LYS A 29 2.29 -5.37 -6.06
CA LYS A 29 1.97 -4.06 -6.65
C LYS A 29 1.19 -3.24 -5.61
N PRO A 30 1.83 -2.27 -4.94
CA PRO A 30 1.12 -1.39 -4.02
C PRO A 30 0.25 -0.40 -4.81
N GLU A 31 -1.00 -0.25 -4.39
CA GLU A 31 -1.95 0.75 -4.87
C GLU A 31 -2.38 1.60 -3.67
N PHE A 32 -2.02 2.88 -3.70
CA PHE A 32 -2.31 3.79 -2.59
C PHE A 32 -3.69 4.43 -2.76
N LEU A 33 -4.47 4.38 -1.68
CA LEU A 33 -5.77 5.03 -1.62
C LEU A 33 -5.62 6.56 -1.56
N PRO A 34 -6.65 7.31 -2.02
CA PRO A 34 -6.69 8.76 -1.89
C PRO A 34 -6.50 9.21 -0.44
N ALA A 35 -5.91 10.40 -0.26
CA ALA A 35 -5.80 11.01 1.06
C ALA A 35 -7.18 11.18 1.70
N TYR A 36 -7.28 10.92 3.01
CA TYR A 36 -8.52 11.04 3.79
C TYR A 36 -9.69 10.18 3.27
N ALA A 37 -9.41 9.00 2.71
CA ALA A 37 -10.44 8.03 2.31
C ALA A 37 -10.48 6.79 3.23
N PRO A 38 -10.81 6.94 4.53
CA PRO A 38 -10.85 5.81 5.47
C PRO A 38 -11.91 4.77 5.08
N ASP A 39 -13.00 5.20 4.44
CA ASP A 39 -14.07 4.31 3.98
C ASP A 39 -13.60 3.34 2.89
N LEU A 40 -12.54 3.66 2.15
CA LEU A 40 -11.96 2.78 1.14
C LEU A 40 -10.97 1.77 1.75
N ASN A 41 -10.53 1.98 2.99
CA ASN A 41 -9.64 1.06 3.68
C ASN A 41 -10.45 -0.06 4.35
N LEU A 42 -10.45 -1.23 3.72
CA LEU A 42 -11.15 -2.41 4.25
C LEU A 42 -10.63 -2.88 5.60
N THR A 43 -9.36 -2.61 5.94
CA THR A 43 -8.76 -2.95 7.23
C THR A 43 -9.37 -2.15 8.38
N GLY A 44 -9.84 -0.92 8.13
CA GLY A 44 -10.51 -0.10 9.15
C GLY A 44 -11.93 -0.57 9.50
N ARG A 45 -12.44 -1.59 8.80
CA ARG A 45 -13.79 -2.13 8.97
C ARG A 45 -13.85 -3.43 9.78
N PHE A 46 -12.70 -4.00 10.14
CA PHE A 46 -12.56 -5.24 10.93
C PHE A 46 -11.69 -5.00 12.16
#